data_AF-A0A0F2J747-F1
#
_entry.id   AF-A0A0F2J747-F1
#
_cell.length_a   1.000
_cell.length_b   1.000
_cell.length_c   1.000
_cell.angle_alpha   90.00
_cell.angle_beta   90.00
_cell.angle_gamma   90.00
#
_symmetry.space_group_name_H-M   'P 1'
#
loop_
_entity.id
_entity.type
_entity.pdbx_description
1 polymer ?
#
loop_
_entity_poly.entity_id
_entity_poly.type
_entity_poly.pdbx_seq_one_letter_code
_entity_poly.pdbx_strand_id
1 'polypeptide(L)'
;MIGIIGSREDAEKVKADVKAFLHEKLKLTMSEEKTKITHASEFVRYLGYNFTVSHSVSTKRNNRGSLSKQWRGKIRLYVPKEKWVNKLREYKAFKIYHDENGIEKWKATHRGKLMNRPEVEIISKINAEIRGIYNYYRLADNATVLSNFAFIMIGSMYKTFAAKGKQV
;
A
#
# COMPACT_ATOMS: atom_id res chain seq x y z
N MET A 1 13.71 -10.43 3.72
CA MET A 1 12.87 -10.67 4.91
C MET A 1 13.00 -12.15 5.24
N ILE A 2 13.13 -12.51 6.53
CA ILE A 2 13.24 -13.90 6.97
C ILE A 2 12.01 -14.20 7.82
N GLY A 3 11.24 -15.22 7.46
CA GLY A 3 10.13 -15.72 8.26
C GLY A 3 10.61 -16.89 9.12
N ILE A 4 10.32 -16.86 10.41
CA ILE A 4 10.76 -17.89 11.36
C ILE A 4 9.52 -18.46 12.04
N ILE A 5 9.39 -19.78 12.00
CA ILE A 5 8.36 -20.53 12.73
C ILE A 5 9.05 -21.10 13.96
N GLY A 6 8.91 -20.43 15.09
CA GLY A 6 9.64 -20.78 16.31
C GLY A 6 9.44 -19.75 17.41
N SER A 7 10.25 -19.87 18.46
CA SER A 7 10.26 -18.92 19.57
C SER A 7 10.96 -17.62 19.16
N ARG A 8 10.86 -16.60 20.03
CA ARG A 8 11.62 -15.36 19.86
C ARG A 8 13.13 -15.60 19.97
N GLU A 9 13.55 -16.53 20.83
CA GLU A 9 14.95 -16.90 21.02
C GLU A 9 15.55 -17.48 19.74
N ASP A 10 14.78 -18.28 19.01
CA ASP A 10 15.21 -18.81 17.71
C ASP A 10 15.43 -17.69 16.68
N ALA A 11 14.57 -16.67 16.71
CA ALA A 11 14.73 -15.49 15.85
C ALA A 11 15.97 -14.66 16.22
N GLU A 12 16.29 -14.56 17.50
CA GLU A 12 17.49 -13.88 18.00
C GLU A 12 18.77 -14.63 17.63
N LYS A 13 18.78 -15.97 17.70
CA LYS A 13 19.88 -16.82 17.22
C LYS A 13 20.13 -16.64 15.73
N VAL A 14 19.10 -16.76 14.89
CA VAL A 14 19.23 -16.56 13.44
C VAL A 14 19.72 -15.15 13.11
N LYS A 15 19.29 -14.12 13.86
CA LYS A 15 19.81 -12.76 13.70
C LYS A 15 21.30 -12.67 14.01
N ALA A 16 21.78 -13.34 15.05
CA ALA A 16 23.21 -13.39 15.40
C ALA A 16 24.04 -14.13 14.33
N ASP A 17 23.55 -15.27 13.85
CA ASP A 17 24.23 -16.06 12.81
C ASP A 17 24.38 -15.28 11.50
N VAL A 18 23.32 -14.59 11.07
CA VAL A 18 23.34 -13.72 9.88
C VAL A 18 24.31 -12.55 10.08
N LYS A 19 24.37 -11.97 11.28
CA LYS A 19 25.32 -10.89 11.61
C LYS A 19 26.77 -11.37 11.49
N ALA A 20 27.08 -12.54 12.07
CA ALA A 20 28.41 -13.14 12.00
C ALA A 20 28.80 -13.44 10.55
N PHE A 21 27.90 -14.06 9.76
CA PHE A 21 28.15 -14.36 8.35
C PHE A 21 28.43 -13.10 7.52
N LEU A 22 27.63 -12.04 7.69
CA LEU A 22 27.81 -10.77 6.98
C LEU A 22 29.15 -10.13 7.32
N HIS A 23 29.57 -10.18 8.58
CA HIS A 23 30.83 -9.60 9.03
C HIS A 23 32.04 -10.42 8.57
N GLU A 24 32.03 -11.73 8.80
CA GLU A 24 33.19 -12.61 8.55
C GLU A 24 33.42 -12.90 7.07
N LYS A 25 32.34 -13.16 6.31
CA LYS A 25 32.45 -13.59 4.90
C LYS A 25 32.31 -12.43 3.92
N LEU A 26 31.44 -11.47 4.23
CA LEU A 26 31.12 -10.37 3.33
C LEU A 26 31.75 -9.03 3.77
N LYS A 27 32.37 -8.96 4.95
CA LYS A 27 32.96 -7.75 5.54
C LYS A 27 31.97 -6.57 5.60
N LEU A 28 30.69 -6.88 5.85
CA LEU A 28 29.62 -5.90 5.95
C LEU A 28 29.11 -5.81 7.39
N THR A 29 28.95 -4.58 7.88
CA THR A 29 28.37 -4.33 9.21
C THR A 29 26.86 -4.24 9.11
N MET A 30 26.16 -5.08 9.89
CA MET A 30 24.71 -5.05 9.98
C MET A 30 24.23 -3.89 10.87
N SER A 31 23.29 -3.08 10.37
CA SER A 31 22.63 -2.04 11.18
C SER A 31 21.59 -2.68 12.11
N GLU A 32 21.84 -2.60 13.42
CA GLU A 32 20.96 -3.19 14.44
C GLU A 32 19.59 -2.50 14.52
N GLU A 33 19.55 -1.19 14.30
CA GLU A 33 18.33 -0.38 14.33
C GLU A 33 17.30 -0.80 13.26
N LYS A 34 17.79 -1.25 12.09
CA LYS A 34 16.92 -1.66 10.97
C LYS A 34 16.42 -3.10 11.11
N THR A 35 17.00 -3.90 12.00
CA THR A 35 16.72 -5.34 12.13
C THR A 35 15.87 -5.64 13.36
N LYS A 36 14.68 -5.04 13.41
CA LYS A 36 13.69 -5.31 14.45
C LYS A 36 13.06 -6.69 14.24
N ILE A 37 13.01 -7.49 15.31
CA ILE A 37 12.21 -8.71 15.36
C ILE A 37 10.77 -8.29 15.69
N THR A 38 9.83 -8.72 14.86
CA THR A 38 8.41 -8.36 14.98
C THR A 38 7.58 -9.63 14.99
N HIS A 39 6.56 -9.67 15.85
CA HIS A 39 5.66 -10.81 15.90
C HIS A 39 4.84 -10.89 14.61
N ALA A 40 4.59 -12.11 14.12
CA ALA A 40 4.00 -12.35 12.79
C ALA A 40 2.57 -11.79 12.63
N SER A 41 1.86 -11.54 13.72
CA SER A 41 0.53 -10.92 13.70
C SER A 41 0.56 -9.41 13.43
N GLU A 42 1.67 -8.74 13.73
CA GLU A 42 1.81 -7.30 13.52
C GLU A 42 2.17 -7.00 12.05
N PHE A 43 1.86 -5.79 11.61
CA PHE A 43 2.22 -5.37 10.27
C PHE A 43 3.72 -5.04 10.18
N VAL A 44 4.42 -5.76 9.31
CA VAL A 44 5.81 -5.47 8.96
C VAL A 44 5.86 -4.80 7.60
N ARG A 45 6.58 -3.67 7.51
CA ARG A 45 6.70 -2.94 6.24
C ARG A 45 7.92 -3.40 5.45
N TYR A 46 7.69 -3.84 4.22
CA TYR A 46 8.77 -4.23 3.30
C TYR A 46 8.37 -3.93 1.86
N LEU A 47 9.30 -3.36 1.06
CA LEU A 47 9.05 -2.98 -0.34
C LEU A 47 7.74 -2.18 -0.55
N GLY A 48 7.35 -1.32 0.38
CA GLY A 48 6.13 -0.51 0.29
C GLY A 48 4.82 -1.26 0.60
N TYR A 49 4.87 -2.57 0.88
CA TYR A 49 3.73 -3.36 1.36
C TYR A 49 3.75 -3.47 2.89
N ASN A 50 2.58 -3.70 3.48
CA ASN A 50 2.43 -4.20 4.83
C ASN A 50 2.18 -5.72 4.77
N PHE A 51 3.05 -6.49 5.42
CA PHE A 51 2.97 -7.94 5.56
C PHE A 51 2.36 -8.28 6.91
N THR A 52 1.51 -9.30 6.96
CA THR A 52 1.02 -9.90 8.21
C THR A 52 0.72 -11.38 7.97
N VAL A 53 0.72 -12.17 9.04
CA VAL A 53 0.27 -13.56 9.00
C VAL A 53 -1.17 -13.62 9.52
N SER A 54 -2.05 -14.24 8.74
CA SER A 54 -3.45 -14.39 9.14
C SER A 54 -3.59 -15.45 10.23
N HIS A 55 -4.16 -15.04 11.36
CA HIS A 55 -4.56 -15.94 12.45
C HIS A 55 -6.05 -16.30 12.40
N SER A 56 -6.72 -16.05 11.27
CA SER A 56 -8.15 -16.30 11.15
C SER A 56 -8.46 -17.78 11.36
N VAL A 57 -9.34 -18.06 12.33
CA VAL A 57 -9.85 -19.41 12.62
C VAL A 57 -11.09 -19.72 11.77
N SER A 58 -11.51 -18.78 10.91
CA SER A 58 -12.67 -18.97 10.03
C SER A 58 -12.51 -20.21 9.16
N THR A 59 -13.56 -21.02 9.16
CA THR A 59 -13.64 -22.25 8.36
C THR A 59 -14.36 -21.94 7.06
N LYS A 60 -13.76 -22.36 5.95
CA LYS A 60 -14.40 -22.35 4.63
C LYS A 60 -14.56 -23.79 4.17
N ARG A 61 -15.70 -24.11 3.56
CA ARG A 61 -15.85 -25.40 2.87
C ARG A 61 -14.90 -25.43 1.68
N ASN A 62 -14.11 -26.50 1.62
CA ASN A 62 -13.25 -26.80 0.47
C ASN A 62 -14.11 -27.29 -0.70
N ASN A 63 -13.53 -27.38 -1.90
CA ASN A 63 -14.19 -27.96 -3.07
C ASN A 63 -14.65 -29.43 -2.86
N ARG A 64 -14.19 -30.09 -1.79
CA ARG A 64 -14.58 -31.44 -1.36
C ARG A 64 -15.67 -31.45 -0.25
N GLY A 65 -16.32 -30.31 0.02
CA GLY A 65 -17.38 -30.19 1.04
C GLY A 65 -16.92 -30.16 2.51
N SER A 66 -15.67 -30.52 2.80
CA SER A 66 -15.10 -30.49 4.15
C SER A 66 -14.76 -29.07 4.62
N LEU A 67 -15.01 -28.78 5.91
CA LEU A 67 -14.63 -27.53 6.56
C LEU A 67 -13.11 -27.52 6.80
N SER A 68 -12.42 -26.50 6.28
CA SER A 68 -11.01 -26.30 6.61
C SER A 68 -10.69 -24.85 6.96
N LYS A 69 -9.69 -24.68 7.83
CA LYS A 69 -9.18 -23.38 8.28
C LYS A 69 -8.16 -22.83 7.28
N GLN A 70 -8.59 -22.62 6.04
CA GLN A 70 -7.72 -22.28 4.90
C GLN A 70 -6.86 -21.02 5.08
N TRP A 71 -7.24 -20.14 6.01
CA TRP A 71 -6.61 -18.83 6.19
C TRP A 71 -5.54 -18.80 7.28
N ARG A 72 -5.52 -19.80 8.17
CA ARG A 72 -4.58 -19.81 9.31
C ARG A 72 -3.15 -19.99 8.81
N GLY A 73 -2.24 -19.12 9.24
CA GLY A 73 -0.81 -19.17 8.91
C GLY A 73 -0.45 -18.66 7.51
N LYS A 74 -1.43 -18.17 6.72
CA LYS A 74 -1.14 -17.59 5.41
C LYS A 74 -0.65 -16.15 5.52
N ILE A 75 0.38 -15.83 4.76
CA ILE A 75 0.88 -14.46 4.60
C ILE A 75 -0.15 -13.65 3.80
N ARG A 76 -0.46 -12.45 4.27
CA ARG A 76 -1.31 -11.48 3.59
C ARG A 76 -0.53 -10.20 3.33
N LEU A 77 -0.85 -9.58 2.21
CA LEU A 77 -0.23 -8.35 1.71
C LEU A 77 -1.26 -7.23 1.71
N TYR A 78 -0.87 -6.08 2.26
CA TYR A 78 -1.74 -4.92 2.30
C TYR A 78 -1.05 -3.70 1.72
N VAL A 79 -1.81 -2.90 0.96
CA VAL A 79 -1.45 -1.54 0.58
C VAL A 79 -1.58 -0.65 1.80
N PRO A 80 -0.49 -0.01 2.27
CA PRO A 80 -0.57 0.93 3.38
C PRO A 80 -1.38 2.17 2.98
N LYS A 81 -2.30 2.63 3.84
CA LYS A 81 -3.14 3.82 3.58
C LYS A 81 -2.29 5.04 3.21
N GLU A 82 -1.21 5.25 3.97
CA GLU A 82 -0.23 6.29 3.76
C GLU A 82 0.30 6.34 2.31
N LYS A 83 0.57 5.19 1.67
CA LYS A 83 1.25 5.16 0.37
C LYS A 83 0.41 5.75 -0.75
N TRP A 84 -0.85 5.34 -0.86
CA TRP A 84 -1.74 5.86 -1.90
C TRP A 84 -2.25 7.26 -1.57
N VAL A 85 -2.41 7.60 -0.28
CA VAL A 85 -2.75 8.95 0.15
C VAL A 85 -1.62 9.95 -0.13
N ASN A 86 -0.37 9.59 0.18
CA ASN A 86 0.78 10.44 -0.10
C ASN A 86 0.95 10.66 -1.60
N LYS A 87 0.65 9.66 -2.43
CA LYS A 87 0.61 9.85 -3.88
C LYS A 87 -0.46 10.85 -4.33
N LEU A 88 -1.66 10.82 -3.75
CA LEU A 88 -2.69 11.83 -4.02
C LEU A 88 -2.23 13.24 -3.60
N ARG A 89 -1.47 13.36 -2.49
CA ARG A 89 -0.92 14.63 -2.01
C ARG A 89 0.18 15.15 -2.94
N GLU A 90 1.08 14.28 -3.38
CA GLU A 90 2.15 14.58 -4.35
C GLU A 90 1.56 15.16 -5.64
N TYR A 91 0.47 14.57 -6.13
CA TYR A 91 -0.22 15.05 -7.32
C TYR A 91 -1.11 16.27 -7.11
N LYS A 92 -1.25 16.76 -5.87
CA LYS A 92 -2.16 17.86 -5.48
C LYS A 92 -3.60 17.63 -5.97
N ALA A 93 -4.03 16.37 -5.95
CA ALA A 93 -5.30 15.93 -6.54
C ALA A 93 -6.50 16.10 -5.61
N PHE A 94 -6.27 16.37 -4.32
CA PHE A 94 -7.33 16.52 -3.33
C PHE A 94 -6.94 17.49 -2.21
N LYS A 95 -7.96 17.96 -1.51
CA LYS A 95 -7.87 18.67 -0.22
C LYS A 95 -8.76 17.95 0.79
N ILE A 96 -8.27 17.90 2.03
CA ILE A 96 -9.05 17.43 3.18
C ILE A 96 -9.70 18.67 3.79
N TYR A 97 -11.01 18.61 3.95
CA TYR A 97 -11.79 19.61 4.66
C TYR A 97 -12.41 18.93 5.88
N HIS A 98 -12.44 19.62 7.00
CA HIS A 98 -13.19 19.16 8.17
C HIS A 98 -14.56 19.81 8.11
N ASP A 99 -15.61 18.99 8.22
CA ASP A 99 -16.98 19.48 8.34
C ASP A 99 -17.20 20.13 9.72
N GLU A 100 -18.31 20.86 9.90
CA GLU A 100 -18.69 21.45 11.20
C GLU A 100 -18.82 20.39 12.31
N ASN A 101 -19.08 19.14 11.93
CA ASN A 101 -19.14 17.97 12.81
C ASN A 101 -17.78 17.26 13.02
N GLY A 102 -16.67 17.84 12.57
CA GLY A 102 -15.31 17.26 12.69
C GLY A 102 -15.02 16.10 11.73
N ILE A 103 -15.94 15.75 10.84
CA ILE A 103 -15.79 14.64 9.88
C ILE A 103 -14.87 15.06 8.73
N GLU A 104 -13.82 14.26 8.47
CA GLU A 104 -12.90 14.48 7.34
C GLU A 104 -13.58 14.21 5.99
N LYS A 105 -13.85 15.27 5.22
CA LYS A 105 -14.32 15.18 3.84
C LYS A 105 -13.16 15.34 2.86
N TRP A 106 -13.06 14.40 1.94
CA TRP A 106 -12.04 14.35 0.91
C TRP A 106 -12.60 14.95 -0.37
N LYS A 107 -12.13 16.13 -0.77
CA LYS A 107 -12.62 16.81 -1.98
C LYS A 107 -11.53 16.83 -3.02
N ALA A 108 -11.80 16.24 -4.19
CA ALA A 108 -10.90 16.33 -5.33
C ALA A 108 -10.68 17.80 -5.74
N THR A 109 -9.49 18.14 -6.22
CA THR A 109 -9.13 19.48 -6.69
C THR A 109 -8.65 19.44 -8.14
N HIS A 110 -8.87 20.53 -8.88
CA HIS A 110 -8.34 20.65 -10.23
C HIS A 110 -6.80 20.71 -10.19
N ARG A 111 -6.14 20.21 -11.23
CA ARG A 111 -4.68 20.25 -11.34
C ARG A 111 -4.27 21.30 -12.38
N GLY A 112 -3.96 22.50 -11.91
CA GLY A 112 -3.60 23.64 -12.78
C GLY A 112 -2.50 23.31 -13.80
N LYS A 113 -1.49 22.52 -13.42
CA LYS A 113 -0.40 22.09 -14.32
C LYS A 113 -0.85 21.30 -15.55
N LEU A 114 -2.00 20.64 -15.49
CA LEU A 114 -2.54 19.84 -16.59
C LEU A 114 -3.52 20.63 -17.47
N MET A 115 -3.99 21.80 -17.05
CA MET A 115 -5.01 22.57 -17.78
C MET A 115 -4.55 22.99 -19.18
N ASN A 116 -3.26 23.29 -19.35
CA ASN A 116 -2.69 23.74 -20.61
C ASN A 116 -2.51 22.62 -21.65
N ARG A 117 -2.82 21.37 -21.30
CA ARG A 117 -2.64 20.21 -22.19
C ARG A 117 -3.93 19.88 -22.96
N PRO A 118 -3.82 19.20 -24.12
CA PRO A 118 -5.00 18.67 -24.80
C PRO A 118 -5.69 17.61 -23.95
N GLU A 119 -7.02 17.50 -24.08
CA GLU A 119 -7.83 16.65 -23.19
C GLU A 119 -7.41 15.18 -23.23
N VAL A 120 -7.10 14.67 -24.42
CA VAL A 120 -6.63 13.29 -24.62
C VAL A 120 -5.35 13.00 -23.83
N GLU A 121 -4.41 13.96 -23.77
CA GLU A 121 -3.19 13.82 -22.97
C GLU A 121 -3.49 13.82 -21.46
N ILE A 122 -4.44 14.63 -21.00
CA ILE A 122 -4.86 14.66 -19.60
C ILE A 122 -5.43 13.29 -19.20
N ILE A 123 -6.32 12.72 -20.02
CA ILE A 123 -6.90 11.39 -19.80
C ILE A 123 -5.80 10.33 -19.78
N SER A 124 -4.93 10.33 -20.79
CA SER A 124 -3.82 9.38 -20.90
C SER A 124 -2.90 9.44 -19.67
N LYS A 125 -2.57 10.64 -19.19
CA LYS A 125 -1.73 10.85 -18.01
C LYS A 125 -2.38 10.30 -16.75
N ILE A 126 -3.64 10.62 -16.49
CA ILE A 126 -4.37 10.13 -15.30
C ILE A 126 -4.51 8.61 -15.33
N ASN A 127 -4.83 8.04 -16.50
CA ASN A 127 -4.92 6.59 -16.67
C ASN A 127 -3.58 5.88 -16.42
N ALA A 128 -2.48 6.45 -16.91
CA ALA A 128 -1.14 5.92 -16.66
C ALA A 128 -0.77 5.97 -15.16
N GLU A 129 -1.13 7.04 -14.46
CA GLU A 129 -0.92 7.18 -13.00
C GLU A 129 -1.71 6.15 -12.19
N ILE A 130 -2.99 5.96 -12.51
CA ILE A 130 -3.85 4.95 -11.85
C ILE A 130 -3.32 3.53 -12.14
N ARG A 131 -2.98 3.25 -13.40
CA ARG A 131 -2.46 1.94 -13.79
C ARG A 131 -1.12 1.63 -13.12
N GLY A 132 -0.24 2.63 -12.99
CA GLY A 132 1.06 2.47 -12.35
C GLY A 132 0.96 2.03 -10.89
N ILE A 133 0.13 2.71 -10.09
CA ILE A 133 -0.04 2.34 -8.68
C ILE A 133 -0.75 1.00 -8.52
N TYR A 134 -1.77 0.72 -9.36
CA TYR A 134 -2.50 -0.53 -9.33
C TYR A 134 -1.58 -1.72 -9.67
N ASN A 135 -0.80 -1.61 -10.75
CA ASN A 135 0.12 -2.66 -11.16
C ASN A 135 1.15 -2.99 -10.08
N TYR A 136 1.65 -1.96 -9.38
CA TYR A 136 2.60 -2.17 -8.30
C TYR A 136 1.98 -2.93 -7.13
N TYR A 137 0.72 -2.65 -6.78
CA TYR A 137 0.03 -3.15 -5.58
C TYR A 137 -0.99 -4.27 -5.83
N ARG A 138 -1.11 -4.79 -7.07
CA ARG A 138 -2.13 -5.77 -7.46
C ARG A 138 -2.11 -7.08 -6.67
N LEU A 139 -0.97 -7.39 -6.02
CA LEU A 139 -0.80 -8.57 -5.18
C LEU A 139 -1.39 -8.39 -3.77
N ALA A 140 -1.79 -7.18 -3.38
CA ALA A 140 -2.36 -6.92 -2.08
C ALA A 140 -3.79 -7.45 -1.95
N ASP A 141 -4.10 -8.10 -0.82
CA ASP A 141 -5.43 -8.57 -0.47
C ASP A 141 -6.46 -7.43 -0.41
N ASN A 142 -6.02 -6.21 -0.03
CA ASN A 142 -6.86 -5.02 0.00
C ASN A 142 -6.70 -4.12 -1.23
N ALA A 143 -6.26 -4.64 -2.39
CA ALA A 143 -6.06 -3.82 -3.60
C ALA A 143 -7.29 -2.97 -3.98
N THR A 144 -8.50 -3.38 -3.59
CA THR A 144 -9.76 -2.62 -3.73
C THR A 144 -9.70 -1.21 -3.13
N VAL A 145 -8.83 -0.94 -2.14
CA VAL A 145 -8.64 0.43 -1.61
C VAL A 145 -8.15 1.41 -2.69
N LEU A 146 -7.52 0.90 -3.75
CA LEU A 146 -7.08 1.71 -4.89
C LEU A 146 -8.24 2.18 -5.77
N SER A 147 -9.44 1.58 -5.65
CA SER A 147 -10.64 2.12 -6.28
C SER A 147 -11.00 3.50 -5.71
N ASN A 148 -10.82 3.72 -4.41
CA ASN A 148 -11.00 5.04 -3.79
C ASN A 148 -9.96 6.04 -4.30
N PHE A 149 -8.71 5.59 -4.49
CA PHE A 149 -7.67 6.39 -5.13
C PHE A 149 -8.09 6.80 -6.55
N ALA A 150 -8.53 5.84 -7.38
CA ALA A 150 -8.97 6.10 -8.74
C ALA A 150 -10.16 7.06 -8.79
N PHE A 151 -11.13 6.92 -7.88
CA PHE A 151 -12.28 7.81 -7.77
C PHE A 151 -11.87 9.28 -7.57
N ILE A 152 -10.92 9.54 -6.65
CA ILE A 152 -10.41 10.89 -6.40
C ILE A 152 -9.66 11.44 -7.61
N MET A 153 -8.86 10.60 -8.29
CA MET A 153 -8.11 10.97 -9.49
C MET A 153 -9.04 11.37 -10.64
N ILE A 154 -10.09 10.59 -10.87
CA ILE A 154 -11.11 10.85 -11.89
C ILE A 154 -11.88 12.13 -11.53
N GLY A 155 -12.27 12.31 -10.27
CA GLY A 155 -12.91 13.57 -9.82
C GLY A 155 -12.02 14.80 -10.01
N SER A 156 -10.69 14.65 -9.81
CA SER A 156 -9.70 15.70 -10.05
C SER A 156 -9.58 16.04 -11.54
N MET A 157 -9.64 15.03 -12.41
CA MET A 157 -9.68 15.19 -13.86
C MET A 157 -10.91 15.98 -14.32
N TYR A 158 -12.12 15.61 -13.89
CA TYR A 158 -13.35 16.33 -14.27
C TYR A 158 -13.31 17.80 -13.84
N LYS A 159 -12.79 18.10 -12.64
CA LYS A 159 -12.60 19.49 -12.21
C LYS A 159 -11.58 20.26 -13.04
N THR A 160 -10.59 19.56 -13.59
CA THR A 160 -9.59 20.17 -14.49
C THR A 160 -10.22 20.52 -15.84
N PHE A 161 -11.08 19.66 -16.38
CA PHE A 161 -11.86 19.98 -17.59
C PHE A 161 -12.84 21.13 -17.37
N ALA A 162 -13.57 21.11 -16.25
CA ALA A 162 -14.49 22.20 -15.91
C ALA A 162 -13.77 23.55 -15.73
N ALA A 163 -12.54 23.56 -15.21
CA ALA A 163 -11.74 24.78 -15.10
C ALA A 163 -11.24 25.27 -16.46
N LYS A 164 -10.87 24.34 -17.36
CA LYS A 164 -10.44 24.64 -18.73
C LYS A 164 -11.58 25.22 -19.57
N GLY A 165 -12.77 24.64 -19.49
CA GLY A 165 -13.95 25.11 -20.22
C GLY A 165 -14.49 26.47 -19.76
N LYS A 166 -14.04 26.99 -18.62
CA LYS A 166 -14.35 28.36 -18.15
C LYS A 166 -13.36 29.43 -18.66
N GLN A 167 -12.25 29.01 -19.27
CA GLN A 167 -11.23 29.92 -19.83
C GLN A 167 -11.43 30.17 -21.34
N VAL A 168 -12.36 29.44 -21.97
CA VAL A 168 -12.85 29.66 -23.34
C VAL A 168 -14.10 30.52 -23.26
#